data_AF-A0A2V6HJI6-F1
#
_entry.id   AF-A0A2V6HJI6-F1
#
_cell.length_a   1.000
_cell.length_b   1.000
_cell.length_c   1.000
_cell.angle_alpha   90.00
_cell.angle_beta   90.00
_cell.angle_gamma   90.00
#
_symmetry.space_group_name_H-M   'P 1'
#
loop_
_entity.id
_entity.type
_entity.pdbx_description
1 polymer ?
#
loop_
_entity_poly.entity_id
_entity_poly.type
_entity_poly.pdbx_seq_one_letter_code
_entity_poly.pdbx_strand_id
1 'polypeptide(L)'
;MLVPEILAAGGGLLFAFDHATIAGKVVLTLLAVVSIFSWSIMITKLRVIRFARKQNARFLAAFRQDRQPLRLFEKNARFAGSPVFNVYRAGCEEMTFHLLGSPEVDDTFRARLEIADKISPAQMGAVNAAMERAVGETALSLESQMILLATAV
;
A
#
# COMPACT_ATOMS: atom_id res chain seq x y z
N MET A 1 -22.17 32.53 12.18
CA MET A 1 -22.59 32.52 13.60
C MET A 1 -21.85 31.51 14.48
N LEU A 2 -20.95 30.64 13.97
CA LEU A 2 -20.27 29.60 14.77
C LEU A 2 -18.99 30.06 15.52
N VAL A 3 -18.45 31.24 15.18
CA VAL A 3 -17.20 31.76 15.77
C VAL A 3 -17.34 32.22 17.23
N PRO A 4 -18.42 32.92 17.67
CA PRO A 4 -18.51 33.40 19.05
C PRO A 4 -18.69 32.27 20.09
N GLU A 5 -19.35 31.15 19.75
CA GLU A 5 -19.47 30.01 20.66
C GLU A 5 -18.14 29.30 20.89
N ILE A 6 -17.27 29.21 19.87
CA ILE A 6 -15.93 28.61 20.02
C ILE A 6 -15.05 29.48 20.92
N LEU A 7 -15.20 30.80 20.87
CA LEU A 7 -14.47 31.74 21.72
C LEU A 7 -14.98 31.75 23.18
N ALA A 8 -16.29 31.69 23.38
CA ALA A 8 -16.89 31.54 24.72
C ALA A 8 -16.58 30.17 25.34
N ALA A 9 -16.61 29.10 24.54
CA ALA A 9 -16.17 27.78 24.95
C ALA A 9 -14.66 27.74 25.27
N GLY A 10 -13.83 28.46 24.51
CA GLY A 10 -12.39 28.59 24.79
C GLY A 10 -12.09 29.21 26.16
N GLY A 11 -12.87 30.21 26.59
CA GLY A 11 -12.75 30.80 27.93
C GLY A 11 -13.27 29.90 29.05
N GLY A 12 -14.40 29.21 28.84
CA GLY A 12 -14.97 28.27 29.81
C GLY A 12 -14.12 27.01 30.01
N LEU A 13 -13.50 26.49 28.94
CA LEU A 13 -12.61 25.32 29.01
C LEU A 13 -11.34 25.63 29.83
N LEU A 14 -10.73 26.79 29.60
CA LEU A 14 -9.54 27.22 30.32
C LEU A 14 -9.84 27.44 31.80
N PHE A 15 -10.99 28.04 32.12
CA PHE A 15 -11.43 28.23 33.51
C PHE A 15 -11.68 26.90 34.22
N ALA A 16 -12.38 25.96 33.57
CA ALA A 16 -12.64 24.61 34.10
C ALA A 16 -11.37 23.79 34.26
N PHE A 17 -10.42 23.91 33.32
CA PHE A 17 -9.11 23.29 33.44
C PHE A 17 -8.33 23.87 34.62
N ASP A 18 -8.32 25.19 34.79
CA ASP A 18 -7.56 25.84 35.85
C ASP A 18 -8.09 25.48 37.26
N HIS A 19 -9.41 25.32 37.38
CA HIS A 19 -10.09 24.90 38.62
C HIS A 19 -10.12 23.38 38.83
N ALA A 20 -9.62 22.58 37.88
CA ALA A 20 -9.56 21.13 38.02
C ALA A 20 -8.50 20.71 39.05
N THR A 21 -8.77 19.62 39.76
CA THR A 21 -7.80 19.00 40.68
C THR A 21 -6.53 18.61 39.92
N ILE A 22 -5.37 18.58 40.62
CA ILE A 22 -4.07 18.21 40.02
C ILE A 22 -4.17 16.85 39.32
N ALA A 23 -4.83 15.88 39.94
CA ALA A 23 -5.09 14.57 39.35
C ALA A 23 -5.89 14.68 38.03
N GLY A 24 -6.92 15.53 37.98
CA GLY A 24 -7.70 15.80 36.78
C GLY A 24 -6.87 16.43 35.66
N LYS A 25 -6.03 17.43 35.97
CA LYS A 25 -5.11 18.06 35.00
C LYS A 25 -4.15 17.04 34.39
N VAL A 26 -3.59 16.13 35.20
CA VAL A 26 -2.69 15.07 34.73
C VAL A 26 -3.41 14.10 33.79
N VAL A 27 -4.59 13.60 34.19
CA VAL A 27 -5.38 12.65 33.38
C VAL A 27 -5.80 13.28 32.05
N LEU A 28 -6.30 14.52 32.07
CA LEU A 28 -6.70 15.26 30.86
C LEU A 28 -5.52 15.47 29.91
N THR A 29 -4.36 15.84 30.43
CA THR A 29 -3.15 16.05 29.62
C THR A 29 -2.67 14.74 28.99
N LEU A 30 -2.65 13.65 29.75
CA LEU A 30 -2.27 12.33 29.24
C LEU A 30 -3.23 11.86 28.13
N LEU A 31 -4.54 11.98 28.34
CA LEU A 31 -5.56 11.67 27.35
C LEU A 31 -5.39 12.50 26.08
N ALA A 32 -5.11 13.80 26.20
CA ALA A 32 -4.87 14.68 25.08
C ALA A 32 -3.64 14.26 24.26
N VAL A 33 -2.53 13.93 24.92
CA VAL A 33 -1.29 13.47 24.24
C VAL A 33 -1.54 12.17 23.47
N VAL A 34 -2.16 11.17 24.11
CA VAL A 34 -2.49 9.89 23.46
C VAL A 34 -3.47 10.09 22.29
N SER A 35 -4.44 10.99 22.43
CA SER A 35 -5.40 11.32 21.37
C SER A 35 -4.72 11.94 20.14
N ILE A 36 -3.84 12.93 20.36
CA ILE A 36 -3.06 13.57 19.28
C ILE A 36 -2.20 12.53 18.56
N PHE A 37 -1.54 11.64 19.32
CA PHE A 37 -0.74 10.58 18.73
C PHE A 37 -1.60 9.67 17.85
N SER A 38 -2.71 9.15 18.39
CA SER A 38 -3.67 8.29 17.67
C SER A 38 -4.14 8.92 16.35
N TRP A 39 -4.50 10.22 16.38
CA TRP A 39 -4.96 10.93 15.19
C TRP A 39 -3.84 11.14 14.15
N SER A 40 -2.61 11.41 14.61
CA SER A 40 -1.43 11.51 13.74
C SER A 40 -1.17 10.20 12.97
N ILE A 41 -1.25 9.04 13.66
CA ILE A 41 -1.15 7.72 13.01
C ILE A 41 -2.27 7.57 11.98
N MET A 42 -3.51 7.87 12.38
CA MET A 42 -4.68 7.67 11.52
C MET A 42 -4.57 8.45 10.22
N ILE A 43 -4.13 9.71 10.26
CA ILE A 43 -3.91 10.52 9.06
C ILE A 43 -2.83 9.92 8.17
N THR A 44 -1.70 9.53 8.77
CA THR A 44 -0.57 8.95 8.03
C THR A 44 -1.00 7.67 7.30
N LYS A 45 -1.70 6.77 8.00
CA LYS A 45 -2.28 5.54 7.43
C LYS A 45 -3.25 5.84 6.30
N LEU A 46 -4.15 6.82 6.50
CA LEU A 46 -5.12 7.22 5.49
C LEU A 46 -4.45 7.75 4.21
N ARG A 47 -3.35 8.51 4.33
CA ARG A 47 -2.60 9.00 3.17
C ARG A 47 -1.94 7.87 2.38
N VAL A 48 -1.25 6.96 3.07
CA VAL A 48 -0.59 5.80 2.45
C VAL A 48 -1.59 4.92 1.71
N ILE A 49 -2.68 4.54 2.36
CA ILE A 49 -3.72 3.69 1.76
C ILE A 49 -4.36 4.39 0.55
N ARG A 50 -4.68 5.69 0.66
CA ARG A 50 -5.25 6.44 -0.46
C ARG A 50 -4.29 6.51 -1.65
N PHE A 51 -3.00 6.73 -1.41
CA PHE A 51 -1.99 6.72 -2.45
C PHE A 51 -1.89 5.35 -3.14
N ALA A 52 -1.77 4.27 -2.36
CA ALA A 52 -1.70 2.91 -2.88
C ALA A 52 -2.96 2.54 -3.70
N ARG A 53 -4.16 2.91 -3.21
CA ARG A 53 -5.43 2.70 -3.93
C ARG A 53 -5.46 3.44 -5.27
N LYS A 54 -4.98 4.68 -5.31
CA LYS A 54 -4.90 5.47 -6.55
C LYS A 54 -3.95 4.83 -7.56
N GLN A 55 -2.79 4.36 -7.12
CA GLN A 55 -1.83 3.68 -8.02
C GLN A 55 -2.35 2.32 -8.50
N ASN A 56 -2.98 1.54 -7.62
CA ASN A 56 -3.65 0.30 -8.01
C ASN A 56 -4.71 0.54 -9.09
N ALA A 57 -5.55 1.58 -8.93
CA ALA A 57 -6.57 1.91 -9.92
C ALA A 57 -5.95 2.28 -11.28
N ARG A 58 -4.84 3.03 -11.28
CA ARG A 58 -4.10 3.40 -12.50
C ARG A 58 -3.50 2.17 -13.19
N PHE A 59 -2.88 1.27 -12.43
CA PHE A 59 -2.37 0.00 -12.96
C PHE A 59 -3.49 -0.84 -13.54
N LEU A 60 -4.58 -1.06 -12.79
CA LEU A 60 -5.70 -1.88 -13.23
C LEU A 60 -6.40 -1.32 -14.46
N ALA A 61 -6.47 0.01 -14.60
CA ALA A 61 -6.98 0.65 -15.81
C ALA A 61 -6.10 0.33 -17.03
N ALA A 62 -4.77 0.42 -16.89
CA ALA A 62 -3.83 0.05 -17.96
C ALA A 62 -3.86 -1.46 -18.26
N PHE A 63 -3.91 -2.31 -17.23
CA PHE A 63 -3.94 -3.76 -17.37
C PHE A 63 -5.19 -4.23 -18.11
N ARG A 64 -6.36 -3.62 -17.84
CA ARG A 64 -7.62 -3.99 -18.51
C ARG A 64 -7.76 -3.46 -19.94
N GLN A 65 -6.94 -2.49 -20.36
CA GLN A 65 -6.99 -1.99 -21.74
C GLN A 65 -6.44 -3.01 -22.74
N ASP A 66 -5.53 -3.87 -22.29
CA ASP A 66 -4.86 -4.85 -23.14
C ASP A 66 -5.41 -6.26 -22.86
N ARG A 67 -5.72 -7.01 -23.92
CA ARG A 67 -6.15 -8.43 -23.81
C ARG A 67 -5.01 -9.38 -23.47
N GLN A 68 -3.76 -8.93 -23.65
CA GLN A 68 -2.57 -9.73 -23.38
C GLN A 68 -1.98 -9.36 -22.02
N PRO A 69 -1.97 -10.28 -21.05
CA PRO A 69 -1.51 -9.99 -19.69
C PRO A 69 -0.01 -9.64 -19.66
N LEU A 70 0.82 -10.15 -20.57
CA LEU A 70 2.27 -9.87 -20.60
C LEU A 70 2.64 -8.52 -21.23
N ARG A 71 1.69 -7.81 -21.85
CA ARG A 71 1.98 -6.59 -22.62
C ARG A 71 2.54 -5.44 -21.77
N LEU A 72 2.14 -5.32 -20.50
CA LEU A 72 2.71 -4.32 -19.60
C LEU A 72 4.12 -4.71 -19.13
N PHE A 73 4.39 -6.01 -18.99
CA PHE A 73 5.71 -6.55 -18.66
C PHE A 73 6.69 -6.34 -19.83
N GLU A 74 6.28 -6.68 -21.06
CA GLU A 74 7.05 -6.42 -22.30
C GLU A 74 7.45 -4.95 -22.45
N LYS A 75 6.56 -4.03 -22.10
CA LYS A 75 6.80 -2.58 -22.19
C LYS A 75 7.66 -2.03 -21.06
N ASN A 76 8.14 -2.87 -20.14
CA ASN A 76 8.86 -2.45 -18.94
C ASN A 76 8.09 -1.35 -18.16
N ALA A 77 6.75 -1.42 -18.14
CA ALA A 77 5.93 -0.40 -17.53
C ALA A 77 6.15 -0.37 -16.02
N ARG A 78 6.35 0.83 -15.44
CA ARG A 78 6.60 0.98 -13.99
C ARG A 78 5.42 1.68 -13.31
N PHE A 79 4.77 0.99 -12.38
CA PHE A 79 3.74 1.56 -11.51
C PHE A 79 4.22 1.59 -10.07
N ALA A 80 5.11 2.53 -9.76
CA ALA A 80 5.64 2.70 -8.41
C ALA A 80 4.51 3.00 -7.39
N GLY A 81 4.53 2.29 -6.26
CA GLY A 81 3.54 2.44 -5.20
C GLY A 81 2.21 1.71 -5.42
N SER A 82 2.12 0.82 -6.41
CA SER A 82 0.98 -0.08 -6.63
C SER A 82 1.30 -1.48 -6.07
N PRO A 83 0.73 -1.86 -4.91
CA PRO A 83 0.78 -3.23 -4.38
C PRO A 83 0.48 -4.32 -5.41
N VAL A 84 -0.57 -4.12 -6.21
CA VAL A 84 -1.04 -5.12 -7.17
C VAL A 84 -0.09 -5.25 -8.37
N PHE A 85 0.60 -4.17 -8.71
CA PHE A 85 1.62 -4.21 -9.76
C PHE A 85 2.82 -5.07 -9.37
N ASN A 86 3.24 -5.05 -8.09
CA ASN A 86 4.34 -5.89 -7.62
C ASN A 86 4.00 -7.39 -7.76
N VAL A 87 2.78 -7.77 -7.39
CA VAL A 87 2.28 -9.15 -7.56
C VAL A 87 2.21 -9.54 -9.03
N TYR A 88 1.70 -8.66 -9.88
CA TYR A 88 1.66 -8.87 -11.33
C TYR A 88 3.06 -9.07 -11.92
N ARG A 89 4.02 -8.22 -11.53
CA ARG A 89 5.40 -8.30 -12.02
C ARG A 89 6.05 -9.63 -11.61
N ALA A 90 5.94 -10.03 -10.34
CA ALA A 90 6.48 -11.30 -9.85
C ALA A 90 5.87 -12.50 -10.60
N GLY A 91 4.57 -12.49 -10.88
CA GLY A 91 3.92 -13.53 -11.69
C GLY A 91 4.43 -13.56 -13.13
N CYS A 92 4.67 -12.41 -13.75
CA CYS A 92 5.20 -12.33 -15.11
C CYS A 92 6.68 -12.76 -15.18
N GLU A 93 7.50 -12.38 -14.20
CA GLU A 93 8.90 -12.82 -14.09
C GLU A 93 9.00 -14.34 -13.99
N GLU A 94 8.22 -14.96 -13.10
CA GLU A 94 8.20 -16.42 -12.96
C GLU A 94 7.65 -17.12 -14.21
N MET A 95 6.60 -16.57 -14.82
CA MET A 95 6.01 -17.11 -16.03
C MET A 95 6.99 -17.07 -17.21
N THR A 96 7.68 -15.95 -17.39
CA THR A 96 8.65 -15.76 -18.47
C THR A 96 9.92 -16.56 -18.23
N PHE A 97 10.33 -16.73 -16.98
CA PHE A 97 11.40 -17.68 -16.63
C PHE A 97 11.06 -19.11 -17.05
N HIS A 98 9.84 -19.59 -16.77
CA HIS A 98 9.43 -20.93 -17.18
C HIS A 98 9.19 -21.10 -18.68
N LEU A 99 8.75 -20.05 -19.38
CA LEU A 99 8.47 -20.08 -20.82
C LEU A 99 9.74 -19.88 -21.67
N LEU A 100 10.64 -19.01 -21.22
CA LEU A 100 11.76 -18.50 -22.03
C LEU A 100 13.12 -18.91 -21.46
N GLY A 101 13.19 -19.36 -20.20
CA GLY A 101 14.43 -19.65 -19.48
C GLY A 101 15.13 -18.42 -18.89
N SER A 102 14.60 -17.21 -19.12
CA SER A 102 15.07 -15.96 -18.52
C SER A 102 13.90 -14.98 -18.35
N PRO A 103 13.83 -14.24 -17.23
CA PRO A 103 12.82 -13.21 -17.01
C PRO A 103 13.19 -11.86 -17.66
N GLU A 104 14.39 -11.75 -18.25
CA GLU A 104 14.90 -10.50 -18.81
C GLU A 104 14.17 -10.15 -20.11
N VAL A 105 13.66 -8.92 -20.17
CA VAL A 105 13.03 -8.38 -21.38
C VAL A 105 14.11 -7.79 -22.28
N ASP A 106 14.55 -8.56 -23.26
CA ASP A 106 15.49 -8.19 -24.32
C ASP A 106 14.79 -7.96 -25.69
N ASP A 107 15.54 -7.56 -26.71
CA ASP A 107 15.00 -7.33 -28.07
C ASP A 107 14.43 -8.62 -28.71
N THR A 108 14.85 -9.80 -28.23
CA THR A 108 14.37 -11.11 -28.72
C THR A 108 13.17 -11.64 -27.93
N PHE A 109 12.78 -10.98 -26.84
CA PHE A 109 11.77 -11.44 -25.89
C PHE A 109 10.44 -11.74 -26.56
N ARG A 110 9.97 -10.85 -27.45
CA ARG A 110 8.69 -11.05 -28.17
C ARG A 110 8.75 -12.23 -29.12
N ALA A 111 9.86 -12.40 -29.84
CA ALA A 111 10.05 -13.52 -30.75
C ALA A 111 10.11 -14.86 -29.99
N ARG A 112 10.80 -14.89 -28.84
CA ARG A 112 10.85 -16.08 -27.96
C ARG A 112 9.48 -16.39 -27.37
N LEU A 113 8.68 -15.37 -27.01
CA LEU A 113 7.33 -15.55 -26.48
C LEU A 113 6.33 -16.06 -27.53
N GLU A 114 6.46 -15.66 -28.79
CA GLU A 114 5.62 -16.16 -29.88
C GLU A 114 5.88 -17.64 -30.20
N ILE A 115 7.12 -18.10 -30.00
CA ILE A 115 7.55 -19.49 -30.25
C ILE A 115 7.37 -20.36 -28.98
N ALA A 116 7.28 -19.73 -27.80
CA ALA A 116 7.17 -20.43 -26.53
C ALA A 116 5.92 -21.31 -26.48
N ASP A 117 6.11 -22.53 -25.97
CA ASP A 117 5.03 -23.48 -25.79
C ASP A 117 4.05 -23.04 -24.69
N LYS A 118 2.86 -23.63 -24.67
CA LYS A 118 1.87 -23.32 -23.63
C LYS A 118 2.40 -23.71 -22.25
N ILE A 119 2.14 -22.86 -21.25
CA ILE A 119 2.50 -23.16 -19.86
C ILE A 119 1.79 -24.43 -19.39
N SER A 120 2.57 -25.36 -18.84
CA SER A 120 2.02 -26.58 -18.24
C SER A 120 1.33 -26.26 -16.89
N PRO A 121 0.37 -27.09 -16.45
CA PRO A 121 -0.28 -26.89 -15.14
C PRO A 121 0.70 -26.86 -13.97
N ALA A 122 1.78 -27.63 -14.03
CA ALA A 122 2.83 -27.64 -13.00
C ALA A 122 3.60 -26.32 -12.94
N GLN A 123 3.96 -25.76 -14.11
CA GLN A 123 4.61 -24.44 -14.20
C GLN A 123 3.66 -23.31 -13.73
N MET A 124 2.36 -23.42 -14.03
CA MET A 124 1.38 -22.47 -13.51
C MET A 124 1.28 -22.50 -11.98
N GLY A 125 1.49 -23.67 -11.36
CA GLY A 125 1.60 -23.80 -9.91
C GLY A 125 2.76 -22.98 -9.32
N ALA A 126 3.92 -22.98 -9.99
CA ALA A 126 5.07 -22.16 -9.57
C ALA A 126 4.79 -20.65 -9.71
N VAL A 127 4.14 -20.24 -10.79
CA VAL A 127 3.68 -18.85 -10.99
C VAL A 127 2.72 -18.41 -9.88
N ASN A 128 1.74 -19.23 -9.54
CA ASN A 128 0.81 -18.94 -8.44
C ASN A 128 1.53 -18.81 -7.10
N ALA A 129 2.48 -19.73 -6.81
CA ALA A 129 3.28 -19.66 -5.59
C ALA A 129 4.13 -18.36 -5.52
N ALA A 130 4.68 -17.91 -6.65
CA ALA A 130 5.39 -16.63 -6.74
C ALA A 130 4.47 -15.43 -6.50
N MET A 131 3.26 -15.46 -7.08
CA MET A 131 2.25 -14.43 -6.83
C MET A 131 1.79 -14.40 -5.37
N GLU A 132 1.55 -15.55 -4.75
CA GLU A 132 1.20 -15.67 -3.32
C GLU A 132 2.30 -15.13 -2.42
N ARG A 133 3.56 -15.46 -2.71
CA ARG A 133 4.72 -14.85 -2.02
C ARG A 133 4.73 -13.34 -2.15
N ALA A 134 4.57 -12.81 -3.35
CA ALA A 134 4.55 -11.37 -3.59
C ALA A 134 3.36 -10.67 -2.89
N VAL A 135 2.20 -11.33 -2.79
CA VAL A 135 1.07 -10.84 -1.99
C VAL A 135 1.47 -10.76 -0.52
N GLY A 136 2.10 -11.81 0.02
CA GLY A 136 2.61 -11.83 1.39
C GLY A 136 3.61 -10.71 1.66
N GLU A 137 4.63 -10.55 0.82
CA GLU A 137 5.63 -9.49 0.94
C GLU A 137 5.01 -8.09 0.87
N THR A 138 4.03 -7.90 -0.01
CA THR A 138 3.34 -6.62 -0.16
C THR A 138 2.44 -6.33 1.05
N ALA A 139 1.79 -7.34 1.62
CA ALA A 139 1.03 -7.22 2.86
C ALA A 139 1.94 -6.86 4.03
N LEU A 140 3.08 -7.56 4.16
CA LEU A 140 4.10 -7.26 5.17
C LEU A 140 4.68 -5.86 5.01
N SER A 141 4.90 -5.38 3.77
CA SER A 141 5.36 -4.02 3.53
C SER A 141 4.33 -2.96 3.95
N LEU A 142 3.04 -3.25 3.83
CA LEU A 142 1.98 -2.37 4.32
C LEU A 142 1.89 -2.41 5.85
N GLU A 143 2.19 -3.55 6.46
CA GLU A 143 2.18 -3.77 7.90
C GLU A 143 3.43 -3.21 8.61
N SER A 144 4.61 -3.30 8.01
CA SER A 144 5.87 -2.83 8.62
C SER A 144 5.88 -1.32 8.84
N GLN A 145 5.21 -0.56 7.96
CA GLN A 145 4.97 0.87 8.16
C GLN A 145 4.06 1.16 9.37
N MET A 146 3.24 0.20 9.79
CA MET A 146 2.36 0.30 10.95
C MET A 146 3.07 -0.06 12.26
N ILE A 147 4.02 -1.00 12.22
CA ILE A 147 4.78 -1.45 13.41
C ILE A 147 5.69 -0.33 13.95
N LEU A 148 6.38 0.42 13.07
CA LEU A 148 7.22 1.55 13.49
C LEU A 148 6.42 2.64 14.23
N LEU A 149 5.15 2.82 13.90
CA LEU A 149 4.25 3.75 14.58
C LEU A 149 3.74 3.21 15.91
N ALA A 150 3.59 1.88 16.04
CA ALA A 150 3.18 1.23 17.27
C ALA A 150 4.30 1.15 18.32
N THR A 151 5.57 1.09 17.91
CA THR A 151 6.72 1.10 18.82
C THR A 151 7.22 2.50 19.18
N ALA A 152 6.77 3.52 18.46
CA ALA A 152 7.13 4.92 18.71
C ALA A 152 6.24 5.61 19.76
N VAL A 153 5.27 4.90 20.35
CA VAL A 153 4.47 5.35 21.51
C VAL A 153 4.55 4.39 22.68
#